data_AF-A0A0A2CF33-F1
#
_entry.id   AF-A0A0A2CF33-F1
#
_cell.length_a   1.000
_cell.length_b   1.000
_cell.length_c   1.000
_cell.angle_alpha   90.00
_cell.angle_beta   90.00
_cell.angle_gamma   90.00
#
_symmetry.space_group_name_H-M   'P 1'
#
loop_
_entity.id
_entity.type
_entity.pdbx_description
1 polymer ?
#
loop_
_entity_poly.entity_id
_entity_poly.type
_entity_poly.pdbx_seq_one_letter_code
_entity_poly.pdbx_strand_id
1 'polypeptide(L)'
;MRSLPLKLAPGSDLLISLQKMAQEQNSSGFVLGVVGNLSRAAFQCPGQSGPTVLEGNLEIITLNGTVSPNSVHLHLSLSDSACQVWGGHLEPGTLVLKGADLLVGLLDQSLPQDSPDSSQTPRVEIAVLPGCPWSTRALRMLRSLSIPHTVKSIDNDASFKEFNHLSELNTFPQVFIDGELIGGYDELSKMHASGQLETLR
;
A
#
# COMPACT_ATOMS: atom_id res chain seq x y z
N MET A 1 23.65 2.68 9.48
CA MET A 1 22.41 3.34 9.96
C MET A 1 22.80 4.51 10.84
N ARG A 2 22.23 5.69 10.57
CA ARG A 2 22.40 6.92 11.36
C ARG A 2 21.07 7.35 11.95
N SER A 3 21.05 7.72 13.22
CA SER A 3 19.86 8.30 13.86
C SER A 3 19.75 9.80 13.59
N LEU A 4 18.56 10.27 13.24
CA LEU A 4 18.21 11.67 13.04
C LEU A 4 17.10 12.08 14.02
N PRO A 5 17.37 12.96 14.99
CA PRO A 5 16.32 13.57 15.79
C PRO A 5 15.57 14.63 14.95
N LEU A 6 14.24 14.65 15.05
CA LEU A 6 13.37 15.62 14.37
C LEU A 6 12.38 16.20 15.38
N LYS A 7 12.24 17.52 15.39
CA LYS A 7 11.29 18.23 16.26
C LYS A 7 10.27 18.98 15.41
N LEU A 8 9.00 18.66 15.61
CA LEU A 8 7.88 19.30 14.91
C LEU A 8 7.21 20.33 15.80
N ALA A 9 6.96 21.50 15.23
CA ALA A 9 6.32 22.63 15.90
C ALA A 9 4.79 22.51 15.87
N PRO A 10 4.05 23.24 16.72
CA PRO A 10 2.60 23.39 16.61
C PRO A 10 2.13 23.67 15.18
N GLY A 11 1.04 23.02 14.78
CA GLY A 11 0.45 23.14 13.45
C GLY A 11 1.19 22.39 12.34
N SER A 12 2.35 21.78 12.62
CA SER A 12 3.05 20.94 11.64
C SER A 12 2.23 19.69 11.34
N ASP A 13 2.15 19.33 10.06
CA ASP A 13 1.57 18.06 9.65
C ASP A 13 2.62 16.94 9.76
N LEU A 14 2.29 15.87 10.49
CA LEU A 14 3.21 14.77 10.79
C LEU A 14 3.69 14.04 9.54
N LEU A 15 2.78 13.71 8.62
CA LEU A 15 3.10 12.96 7.40
C LEU A 15 3.91 13.82 6.43
N ILE A 16 3.44 15.05 6.18
CA ILE A 16 4.12 15.97 5.25
C ILE A 16 5.52 16.32 5.76
N SER A 17 5.70 16.47 7.07
CA SER A 17 7.01 16.76 7.66
C SER A 17 8.00 15.60 7.47
N LEU A 18 7.54 14.35 7.62
CA LEU A 18 8.39 13.17 7.41
C LEU A 18 8.70 12.93 5.93
N GLN A 19 7.74 13.20 5.03
CA GLN A 19 7.99 13.18 3.58
C GLN A 19 9.06 14.19 3.18
N LYS A 20 8.93 15.44 3.66
CA LYS A 20 9.90 16.49 3.40
C LYS A 20 11.28 16.14 3.94
N MET A 21 11.36 15.65 5.18
CA MET A 21 12.62 15.21 5.78
C MET A 21 13.28 14.09 4.96
N ALA A 22 12.52 13.08 4.53
CA ALA A 22 13.07 11.97 3.75
C ALA A 22 13.61 12.43 2.39
N GLN A 23 12.95 13.40 1.74
CA GLN A 23 13.43 14.03 0.52
C GLN A 23 14.72 14.83 0.75
N GLU A 24 14.77 15.64 1.81
CA GLU A 24 15.95 16.46 2.14
C GLU A 24 17.17 15.61 2.52
N GLN A 25 16.96 14.50 3.23
CA GLN A 25 18.03 13.57 3.57
C GLN A 25 18.40 12.63 2.43
N ASN A 26 17.58 12.58 1.36
CA ASN A 26 17.68 11.62 0.25
C ASN A 26 17.99 10.19 0.73
N SER A 27 17.35 9.77 1.82
CA SER A 27 17.67 8.54 2.54
C SER A 27 16.39 7.80 2.91
N SER A 28 16.48 6.47 2.93
CA SER A 28 15.40 5.62 3.44
C SER A 28 15.63 5.26 4.90
N GLY A 29 14.58 4.90 5.63
CA GLY A 29 14.69 4.63 7.06
C GLY A 29 13.41 4.17 7.72
N PHE A 30 13.49 4.02 9.04
CA PHE A 30 12.36 3.68 9.90
C PHE A 30 12.19 4.73 10.99
N VAL A 31 10.94 4.97 11.37
CA VAL A 31 10.67 5.70 12.63
C VAL A 31 11.05 4.78 13.79
N LEU A 32 11.98 5.22 14.63
CA LEU A 32 12.46 4.49 15.81
C LEU A 32 11.71 4.87 17.08
N GLY A 33 11.14 6.08 17.12
CA GLY A 33 10.37 6.55 18.26
C GLY A 33 9.71 7.90 18.02
N VAL A 34 8.68 8.17 18.79
CA VAL A 34 7.93 9.42 18.80
C VAL A 34 7.41 9.69 20.20
N VAL A 35 7.35 10.96 20.58
CA VAL A 35 6.57 11.46 21.71
C VAL A 35 5.99 12.81 21.33
N GLY A 36 4.73 13.07 21.65
CA GLY A 36 4.09 14.33 21.31
C GLY A 36 2.58 14.26 21.33
N ASN A 37 1.97 15.38 20.96
CA ASN A 37 0.53 15.52 20.94
C ASN A 37 0.00 16.18 19.67
N LEU A 38 -1.25 15.88 19.38
CA LEU A 38 -1.95 16.27 18.17
C LEU A 38 -3.21 17.04 18.52
N SER A 39 -3.52 18.06 17.71
CA SER A 39 -4.79 18.78 17.75
C SER A 39 -5.83 18.09 16.87
N ARG A 40 -5.34 17.39 15.85
CA ARG A 40 -6.11 16.64 14.86
C ARG A 40 -5.31 15.42 14.42
N ALA A 41 -5.96 14.26 14.34
CA ALA A 41 -5.40 13.06 13.76
C ALA A 41 -6.27 12.58 12.59
N ALA A 42 -5.65 12.37 11.44
CA ALA A 42 -6.28 11.76 10.27
C ALA A 42 -5.63 10.39 10.03
N PHE A 43 -6.43 9.34 10.00
CA PHE A 43 -5.94 7.98 9.78
C PHE A 43 -6.96 7.10 9.09
N GLN A 44 -6.49 6.21 8.21
CA GLN A 44 -7.34 5.27 7.48
C GLN A 44 -7.46 3.96 8.26
N CYS A 45 -8.69 3.65 8.68
CA CYS A 45 -9.05 2.35 9.25
C CYS A 45 -9.24 1.31 8.13
N PRO A 46 -8.86 0.04 8.36
CA PRO A 46 -9.08 -1.03 7.39
C PRO A 46 -10.55 -1.15 6.98
N GLY A 47 -10.82 -1.23 5.67
CA GLY A 47 -12.15 -1.45 5.12
C GLY A 47 -13.07 -0.22 5.11
N GLN A 48 -12.62 0.95 5.57
CA GLN A 48 -13.38 2.19 5.47
C GLN A 48 -13.14 2.86 4.11
N SER A 49 -14.17 3.55 3.59
CA SER A 49 -14.11 4.21 2.27
C SER A 49 -13.30 5.52 2.28
N GLY A 50 -12.95 6.03 3.46
CA GLY A 50 -12.18 7.26 3.62
C GLY A 50 -11.57 7.37 5.02
N PRO A 51 -10.75 8.41 5.24
CA PRO A 51 -10.00 8.57 6.48
C PRO A 51 -10.92 8.90 7.64
N THR A 52 -10.62 8.33 8.80
CA THR A 52 -11.18 8.74 10.09
C THR A 52 -10.44 9.99 10.55
N VAL A 53 -11.19 10.97 11.06
CA VAL A 53 -10.64 12.20 11.60
C VAL A 53 -11.08 12.36 13.05
N LEU A 54 -10.11 12.56 13.94
CA LEU A 54 -10.35 12.89 15.35
C LEU A 54 -9.74 14.25 15.64
N GLU A 55 -10.45 15.08 16.39
CA GLU A 55 -10.01 16.41 16.83
C GLU A 55 -10.11 16.51 18.35
N GLY A 56 -9.16 17.20 18.97
CA GLY A 56 -9.10 17.36 20.42
C GLY A 56 -7.67 17.39 20.95
N ASN A 57 -7.50 17.13 22.24
CA ASN A 57 -6.18 16.94 22.84
C ASN A 57 -5.83 15.46 22.78
N LEU A 58 -5.04 15.08 21.78
CA LEU A 58 -4.69 13.69 21.48
C LEU A 58 -3.22 13.45 21.77
N GLU A 59 -2.90 12.34 22.44
CA GLU A 59 -1.51 11.96 22.73
C GLU A 59 -1.06 10.86 21.77
N ILE A 60 0.12 11.02 21.17
CA ILE A 60 0.71 10.00 20.30
C ILE A 60 1.25 8.87 21.18
N ILE A 61 0.77 7.65 20.97
CA ILE A 61 1.29 6.46 21.66
C ILE A 61 2.38 5.82 20.82
N THR A 62 2.11 5.58 19.54
CA THR A 62 3.12 5.02 18.61
C THR A 62 2.98 5.61 17.22
N LEU A 63 4.12 5.73 16.53
CA LEU A 63 4.22 5.98 15.10
C LEU A 63 5.25 5.01 14.54
N ASN A 64 4.82 4.09 13.68
CA ASN A 64 5.68 3.02 13.17
C ASN A 64 5.58 2.94 11.66
N GLY A 65 6.71 2.65 11.02
CA GLY A 65 6.77 2.38 9.59
C GLY A 65 8.02 2.95 8.94
N THR A 66 7.95 3.09 7.62
CA THR A 66 9.08 3.42 6.75
C THR A 66 8.99 4.82 6.20
N VAL A 67 10.16 5.40 5.95
CA VAL A 67 10.32 6.65 5.22
C VAL A 67 11.32 6.44 4.09
N SER A 68 11.08 7.07 2.95
CA SER A 68 11.99 7.13 1.80
C SER A 68 11.72 8.41 1.02
N PRO A 69 12.62 8.84 0.11
CA PRO A 69 12.42 10.07 -0.67
C PRO A 69 11.13 10.07 -1.50
N ASN A 70 10.66 8.89 -1.91
CA ASN A 70 9.52 8.73 -2.83
C ASN A 70 8.24 8.24 -2.14
N SER A 71 8.35 7.69 -0.92
CA SER A 71 7.23 7.06 -0.22
C SER A 71 7.42 7.08 1.28
N VAL A 72 6.36 7.38 2.01
CA VAL A 72 6.28 7.29 3.47
C VAL A 72 5.07 6.43 3.79
N HIS A 73 5.27 5.35 4.53
CA HIS A 73 4.20 4.46 4.97
C HIS A 73 4.28 4.32 6.48
N LEU A 74 3.35 4.96 7.17
CA LEU A 74 3.33 5.01 8.63
C LEU A 74 1.97 4.59 9.16
N HIS A 75 1.97 3.89 10.28
CA HIS A 75 0.79 3.61 11.08
C HIS A 75 0.90 4.37 12.40
N LEU A 76 -0.22 4.96 12.83
CA LEU A 76 -0.33 5.76 14.04
C LEU A 76 -1.23 5.04 15.05
N SER A 77 -0.87 5.09 16.32
CA SER A 77 -1.82 4.91 17.42
C SER A 77 -1.77 6.10 18.37
N LEU A 78 -2.93 6.48 18.90
CA LEU A 78 -3.12 7.68 19.71
C LEU A 78 -4.21 7.46 20.77
N SER A 79 -4.14 8.18 21.89
CA SER A 79 -5.21 8.22 22.88
C SER A 79 -5.91 9.57 22.95
N ASP A 80 -7.21 9.54 23.16
CA ASP A 80 -8.00 10.73 23.49
C ASP A 80 -8.01 11.04 25.00
N SER A 81 -8.74 12.09 25.39
CA SER A 81 -8.88 12.52 26.79
C SER A 81 -9.63 11.53 27.69
N ALA A 82 -10.33 10.56 27.11
CA ALA A 82 -10.97 9.46 27.83
C ALA A 82 -10.07 8.20 27.90
N CYS A 83 -8.81 8.31 27.46
CA CYS A 83 -7.85 7.21 27.34
C CYS A 83 -8.28 6.11 26.37
N GLN A 84 -9.20 6.38 25.44
CA GLN A 84 -9.51 5.43 24.37
C GLN A 84 -8.41 5.49 23.31
N VAL A 85 -7.98 4.32 22.84
CA VAL A 85 -6.91 4.20 21.85
C VAL A 85 -7.49 3.97 20.46
N TRP A 86 -7.03 4.78 19.52
CA TRP A 86 -7.41 4.75 18.12
C TRP A 86 -6.16 4.54 17.26
N GLY A 87 -6.33 4.04 16.04
CA GLY A 87 -5.19 3.88 15.14
C GLY A 87 -5.53 3.38 13.75
N GLY A 88 -4.57 3.56 12.84
CA GLY A 88 -4.70 3.20 11.42
C GLY A 88 -3.49 3.67 10.62
N HIS A 89 -3.61 3.60 9.29
CA HIS A 89 -2.61 4.19 8.40
C HIS A 89 -2.62 5.72 8.54
N LEU A 90 -1.46 6.35 8.66
CA LEU A 90 -1.34 7.79 8.84
C LEU A 90 -1.73 8.52 7.56
N GLU A 91 -2.64 9.49 7.66
CA GLU A 91 -3.11 10.27 6.53
C GLU A 91 -2.75 11.76 6.69
N PRO A 92 -2.70 12.53 5.59
CA PRO A 92 -2.55 13.98 5.64
C PRO A 92 -3.63 14.64 6.51
N GLY A 93 -3.27 15.74 7.15
CA GLY A 93 -4.08 16.48 8.11
C GLY A 93 -3.92 16.01 9.55
N THR A 94 -2.84 15.30 9.88
CA THR A 94 -2.48 14.94 11.26
C THR A 94 -1.58 16.02 11.84
N LEU A 95 -2.15 16.89 12.66
CA LEU A 95 -1.56 18.18 13.07
C LEU A 95 -1.05 18.15 14.50
N VAL A 96 0.19 18.59 14.69
CA VAL A 96 0.83 18.73 16.01
C VAL A 96 0.17 19.84 16.83
N LEU A 97 -0.13 19.58 18.11
CA LEU A 97 -0.71 20.59 19.01
C LEU A 97 0.36 21.46 19.66
N LYS A 98 1.24 20.89 20.47
CA LYS A 98 2.31 21.62 21.19
C LYS A 98 3.70 21.27 20.67
N GLY A 99 3.91 20.00 20.32
CA GLY A 99 5.17 19.52 19.79
C GLY A 99 5.14 18.01 19.59
N ALA A 100 5.97 17.54 18.66
CA ALA A 100 6.29 16.14 18.52
C ALA A 100 7.80 15.97 18.31
N ASP A 101 8.43 15.18 19.15
CA ASP A 101 9.84 14.81 19.06
C ASP A 101 9.92 13.39 18.50
N LEU A 102 10.64 13.23 17.40
CA LEU A 102 10.79 11.98 16.66
C LEU A 102 12.26 11.58 16.58
N LEU A 103 12.50 10.27 16.53
CA LEU A 103 13.79 9.70 16.19
C LEU A 103 13.62 8.82 14.94
N VAL A 104 14.37 9.12 13.90
CA VAL A 104 14.34 8.37 12.64
C VAL A 104 15.69 7.68 12.42
N GLY A 105 15.66 6.39 12.12
CA GLY A 105 16.84 5.61 11.75
C GLY A 105 17.00 5.60 10.24
N LEU A 106 17.94 6.38 9.72
CA LEU A 106 18.27 6.44 8.30
C LEU A 106 19.27 5.33 7.97
N LEU A 107 18.96 4.56 6.94
CA LEU A 107 19.77 3.45 6.45
C LEU A 107 20.82 3.97 5.46
N ASP A 108 21.96 3.28 5.42
CA ASP A 108 23.03 3.59 4.46
C ASP A 108 22.73 2.99 3.07
N GLN A 109 21.82 2.01 3.02
CA GLN A 109 21.28 1.42 1.81
C GLN A 109 19.79 1.74 1.72
N SER A 110 19.28 1.94 0.52
CA SER A 110 17.85 2.13 0.29
C SER A 110 17.06 0.95 0.85
N LEU A 111 15.85 1.24 1.36
CA LEU A 111 14.91 0.16 1.66
C LEU A 111 14.64 -0.64 0.38
N PRO A 112 14.42 -1.97 0.48
CA PRO A 112 13.82 -2.72 -0.63
C PRO A 112 12.58 -1.95 -1.06
N GLN A 113 12.61 -1.42 -2.28
CA GLN A 113 11.43 -0.74 -2.80
C GLN A 113 10.42 -1.84 -3.14
N ASP A 114 9.20 -1.71 -2.64
CA ASP A 114 8.03 -2.33 -3.28
C ASP A 114 7.78 -1.63 -4.63
N SER A 115 8.79 -1.58 -5.48
CA SER A 115 8.60 -1.36 -6.90
C SER A 115 8.30 -2.72 -7.48
N PRO A 116 7.13 -2.97 -8.10
CA PRO A 116 7.12 -3.98 -9.15
C PRO A 116 8.24 -3.56 -10.10
N ASP A 117 9.24 -4.43 -10.28
CA ASP A 117 10.39 -4.19 -11.12
C ASP A 117 9.90 -3.69 -12.49
N SER A 118 9.95 -2.38 -12.73
CA SER A 118 9.44 -1.77 -13.95
C SER A 118 10.36 -2.03 -15.15
N SER A 119 11.41 -2.83 -14.98
CA SER A 119 12.27 -3.32 -16.05
C SER A 119 11.89 -4.72 -16.55
N GLN A 120 11.01 -5.44 -15.85
CA GLN A 120 10.46 -6.72 -16.30
C GLN A 120 8.95 -6.60 -16.47
N THR A 121 8.47 -6.79 -17.69
CA THR A 121 7.04 -6.98 -17.93
C THR A 121 6.54 -8.10 -17.02
N PRO A 122 5.50 -7.87 -16.18
CA PRO A 122 4.99 -8.90 -15.29
C PRO A 122 4.68 -10.16 -16.09
N ARG A 123 5.20 -11.30 -15.63
CA ARG A 123 4.97 -12.61 -16.29
C ARG A 123 3.48 -12.94 -16.36
N VAL A 124 2.70 -12.42 -15.42
CA VAL A 124 1.26 -12.65 -15.34
C VAL A 124 0.49 -11.50 -16.00
N GLU A 125 -0.35 -11.84 -16.97
CA GLU A 125 -1.37 -10.94 -17.51
C GLU A 125 -2.76 -11.47 -17.19
N ILE A 126 -3.70 -10.60 -16.81
CA ILE A 126 -5.07 -10.98 -16.55
C ILE A 126 -6.04 -10.04 -17.26
N ALA A 127 -6.88 -10.62 -18.13
CA ALA A 127 -8.02 -9.93 -18.72
C ALA A 127 -9.23 -10.06 -17.79
N VAL A 128 -9.87 -8.93 -17.47
CA VAL A 128 -10.98 -8.86 -16.52
C VAL A 128 -12.18 -8.17 -17.13
N LEU A 129 -13.37 -8.65 -16.78
CA LEU A 129 -14.63 -7.99 -17.13
C LEU A 129 -15.12 -7.16 -15.93
N PRO A 130 -15.38 -5.85 -16.08
CA PRO A 130 -15.96 -5.02 -15.02
C PRO A 130 -17.26 -5.64 -14.47
N GLY A 131 -17.38 -5.67 -13.15
CA GLY A 131 -18.55 -6.26 -12.48
C GLY A 131 -18.56 -7.80 -12.41
N CYS A 132 -17.57 -8.51 -12.99
CA CYS A 132 -17.47 -9.96 -12.87
C CYS A 132 -16.90 -10.38 -11.50
N PRO A 133 -17.65 -11.14 -10.68
CA PRO A 133 -17.18 -11.58 -9.36
C PRO A 133 -15.92 -12.46 -9.43
N TRP A 134 -15.78 -13.28 -10.47
CA TRP A 134 -14.62 -14.15 -10.67
C TRP A 134 -13.36 -13.36 -11.01
N SER A 135 -13.50 -12.28 -11.78
CA SER A 135 -12.39 -11.36 -12.07
C SER A 135 -11.91 -10.67 -10.79
N THR A 136 -12.84 -10.21 -9.94
CA THR A 136 -12.49 -9.63 -8.63
C THR A 136 -11.77 -10.64 -7.74
N ARG A 137 -12.24 -11.90 -7.70
CA ARG A 137 -11.59 -12.95 -6.91
C ARG A 137 -10.18 -13.28 -7.41
N ALA A 138 -9.98 -13.38 -8.73
CA ALA A 138 -8.66 -13.63 -9.32
C ALA A 138 -7.67 -12.50 -9.01
N LEU A 139 -8.07 -11.24 -9.21
CA LEU A 139 -7.24 -10.08 -8.88
C LEU A 139 -6.88 -10.05 -7.38
N ARG A 140 -7.84 -10.35 -6.50
CA ARG A 140 -7.59 -10.41 -5.06
C ARG A 140 -6.55 -11.49 -4.72
N MET A 141 -6.62 -12.66 -5.36
CA MET A 141 -5.65 -13.74 -5.16
C MET A 141 -4.23 -13.29 -5.55
N LEU A 142 -4.04 -12.78 -6.77
CA LEU A 142 -2.74 -12.30 -7.26
C LEU A 142 -2.16 -11.21 -6.35
N ARG A 143 -2.97 -10.24 -5.94
CA ARG A 143 -2.56 -9.15 -5.04
C ARG A 143 -2.19 -9.66 -3.65
N SER A 144 -2.95 -10.60 -3.10
CA SER A 144 -2.67 -11.16 -1.77
C SER A 144 -1.37 -11.95 -1.72
N LEU A 145 -0.94 -12.51 -2.85
CA LEU A 145 0.31 -13.24 -2.99
C LEU A 145 1.49 -12.33 -3.36
N SER A 146 1.25 -11.03 -3.54
CA SER A 146 2.21 -10.05 -4.07
C SER A 146 2.80 -10.44 -5.42
N ILE A 147 2.04 -11.13 -6.26
CA ILE A 147 2.48 -11.54 -7.60
C ILE A 147 2.36 -10.32 -8.54
N PRO A 148 3.47 -9.86 -9.16
CA PRO A 148 3.40 -8.81 -10.18
C PRO A 148 2.51 -9.24 -11.34
N HIS A 149 1.56 -8.40 -11.75
CA HIS A 149 0.64 -8.71 -12.85
C HIS A 149 0.18 -7.46 -13.60
N THR A 150 -0.09 -7.64 -14.90
CA THR A 150 -0.73 -6.63 -15.76
C THR A 150 -2.23 -6.90 -15.83
N VAL A 151 -3.06 -5.87 -15.65
CA VAL A 151 -4.52 -5.99 -15.74
C VAL A 151 -5.02 -5.33 -17.02
N LYS A 152 -5.75 -6.10 -17.84
CA LYS A 152 -6.44 -5.59 -19.04
C LYS A 152 -7.95 -5.63 -18.79
N SER A 153 -8.57 -4.46 -18.68
CA SER A 153 -10.03 -4.35 -18.50
C SER A 153 -10.73 -4.44 -19.85
N ILE A 154 -11.72 -5.32 -19.97
CA ILE A 154 -12.54 -5.49 -21.17
C ILE A 154 -13.81 -4.67 -21.01
N ASP A 155 -13.90 -3.56 -21.74
CA ASP A 155 -14.99 -2.59 -21.61
C ASP A 155 -15.87 -2.46 -22.86
N ASN A 156 -15.52 -3.16 -23.94
CA ASN A 156 -16.23 -3.09 -25.22
C ASN A 156 -16.21 -4.44 -25.98
N ASP A 157 -17.11 -4.56 -26.96
CA ASP A 157 -17.28 -5.78 -27.77
C ASP A 157 -16.06 -6.11 -28.64
N ALA A 158 -15.26 -5.12 -29.04
CA ALA A 158 -14.07 -5.35 -29.86
C ALA A 158 -12.97 -6.04 -29.03
N SER A 159 -12.68 -5.51 -27.84
CA SER A 159 -11.76 -6.11 -26.88
C SER A 159 -12.24 -7.48 -26.39
N PHE A 160 -13.56 -7.67 -26.24
CA PHE A 160 -14.14 -8.98 -25.91
C PHE A 160 -13.85 -10.01 -27.01
N LYS A 161 -14.07 -9.65 -28.29
CA LYS A 161 -13.79 -10.55 -29.43
C LYS A 161 -12.31 -10.83 -29.61
N GLU A 162 -11.46 -9.84 -29.37
CA GLU A 162 -10.00 -10.00 -29.44
C GLU A 162 -9.52 -11.05 -28.43
N PHE A 163 -9.91 -10.93 -27.16
CA PHE A 163 -9.52 -11.88 -26.13
C PHE A 163 -10.14 -13.27 -26.32
N ASN A 164 -11.35 -13.35 -26.87
CA ASN A 164 -11.93 -14.65 -27.22
C ASN A 164 -11.18 -15.34 -28.37
N HIS A 165 -10.67 -14.58 -29.35
CA HIS A 165 -9.84 -15.15 -30.41
C HIS A 165 -8.46 -15.57 -29.90
N LEU A 166 -7.90 -14.84 -28.93
CA LEU A 166 -6.59 -15.16 -28.35
C LEU A 166 -6.62 -16.38 -27.42
N SER A 167 -7.73 -16.59 -26.70
CA SER A 167 -7.81 -17.64 -25.68
C SER A 167 -8.69 -18.83 -26.06
N GLU A 168 -9.51 -18.70 -27.11
CA GLU A 168 -10.63 -19.60 -27.42
C GLU A 168 -11.68 -19.70 -26.29
N LEU A 169 -11.57 -18.88 -25.24
CA LEU A 169 -12.52 -18.82 -24.13
C LEU A 169 -13.50 -17.67 -24.31
N ASN A 170 -14.76 -17.91 -23.97
CA ASN A 170 -15.82 -16.88 -23.95
C ASN A 170 -16.14 -16.37 -22.54
N THR A 171 -15.28 -16.65 -21.56
CA THR A 171 -15.50 -16.33 -20.15
C THR A 171 -14.31 -15.58 -19.57
N PHE A 172 -14.57 -14.80 -18.51
CA PHE A 172 -13.58 -13.99 -17.79
C PHE A 172 -13.60 -14.32 -16.29
N PRO A 173 -12.46 -14.24 -15.59
CA PRO A 173 -11.16 -13.73 -16.06
C PRO A 173 -10.46 -14.70 -17.01
N GLN A 174 -9.54 -14.18 -17.83
CA GLN A 174 -8.59 -14.97 -18.61
C GLN A 174 -7.19 -14.63 -18.13
N VAL A 175 -6.43 -15.63 -17.70
CA VAL A 175 -5.10 -15.44 -17.11
C VAL A 175 -4.06 -16.05 -18.04
N PHE A 176 -2.98 -15.30 -18.25
CA PHE A 176 -1.84 -15.68 -19.05
C PHE A 176 -0.57 -15.62 -18.21
N ILE A 177 0.34 -16.57 -18.42
CA ILE A 177 1.67 -16.59 -17.81
C ILE A 177 2.69 -16.73 -18.93
N ASP A 178 3.65 -15.80 -19.01
CA ASP A 178 4.65 -15.75 -20.09
C ASP A 178 4.05 -15.74 -21.50
N GLY A 179 2.85 -15.18 -21.64
CA GLY A 179 2.08 -15.13 -22.90
C GLY A 179 1.25 -16.38 -23.20
N GLU A 180 1.37 -17.46 -22.40
CA GLU A 180 0.56 -18.67 -22.55
C GLU A 180 -0.73 -18.58 -21.72
N LEU A 181 -1.87 -18.95 -22.32
CA LEU A 181 -3.14 -19.01 -21.61
C LEU A 181 -3.12 -20.16 -20.60
N ILE A 182 -3.34 -19.86 -19.33
CA ILE A 182 -3.51 -20.88 -18.29
C ILE A 182 -4.98 -21.24 -18.03
N GLY A 183 -5.92 -20.33 -18.34
CA GLY A 183 -7.36 -20.51 -18.14
C GLY A 183 -7.99 -19.39 -17.34
N GLY A 184 -9.02 -19.72 -16.55
CA GLY A 184 -9.79 -18.76 -15.78
C GLY A 184 -9.48 -18.76 -14.29
N TYR A 185 -10.46 -18.36 -13.48
CA TYR A 185 -10.32 -18.37 -12.02
C TYR A 185 -10.08 -19.77 -11.46
N ASP A 186 -10.73 -20.80 -12.02
CA ASP A 186 -10.63 -22.16 -11.50
C ASP A 186 -9.23 -22.74 -11.68
N GLU A 187 -8.61 -22.53 -12.84
CA GLU A 187 -7.22 -22.91 -13.12
C GLU A 187 -6.25 -22.15 -12.23
N LEU A 188 -6.44 -20.84 -12.09
CA LEU A 188 -5.64 -20.02 -11.18
C LEU A 188 -5.75 -20.52 -9.73
N SER A 189 -6.96 -20.87 -9.28
CA SER A 189 -7.20 -21.41 -7.94
C SER A 189 -6.55 -22.78 -7.73
N LYS A 190 -6.49 -23.63 -8.76
CA LYS A 190 -5.77 -24.92 -8.71
C LYS A 190 -4.27 -24.71 -8.59
N MET A 191 -3.70 -23.79 -9.37
CA MET A 191 -2.28 -23.44 -9.30
C MET A 191 -1.90 -22.82 -7.94
N HIS A 192 -2.82 -22.08 -7.32
CA HIS A 192 -2.62 -21.59 -5.96
C HIS A 192 -2.55 -22.76 -4.96
N ALA A 193 -3.51 -23.69 -5.05
CA ALA A 193 -3.59 -24.85 -4.14
C ALA A 193 -2.39 -25.80 -4.26
N SER A 194 -1.75 -25.87 -5.43
CA SER A 194 -0.54 -26.67 -5.67
C SER A 194 0.76 -25.94 -5.33
N GLY A 195 0.71 -24.66 -4.95
CA GLY A 195 1.90 -23.81 -4.69
C GLY A 195 2.61 -23.30 -5.95
N GLN A 196 2.13 -23.62 -7.16
CA GLN A 196 2.78 -23.22 -8.41
C GLN A 196 2.86 -21.69 -8.57
N LEU A 197 1.86 -20.95 -8.08
CA LEU A 197 1.85 -19.49 -8.13
C LEU A 197 2.93 -18.81 -7.29
N GLU A 198 3.48 -19.50 -6.28
CA GLU A 198 4.54 -18.92 -5.45
C GLU A 198 5.84 -18.71 -6.22
N THR A 199 6.05 -19.47 -7.30
CA THR A 199 7.22 -19.34 -8.18
C THR A 199 7.17 -18.10 -9.09
N LEU A 200 6.06 -17.37 -9.07
CA LEU A 200 5.81 -16.16 -9.87
C LEU A 200 5.93 -14.87 -9.05
N ARG A 201 6.36 -14.98 -7.79
CA ARG A 201 6.65 -13.83 -6.92
C ARG A 201 7.91 -13.09 -7.35
#